data_AF-A0A1V2ATV4-F1
#
_entry.id   AF-A0A1V2ATV4-F1
#
_cell.length_a   1.000
_cell.length_b   1.000
_cell.length_c   1.000
_cell.angle_alpha   90.00
_cell.angle_beta   90.00
_cell.angle_gamma   90.00
#
_symmetry.space_group_name_H-M   'P 1'
#
loop_
_entity.id
_entity.type
_entity.pdbx_description
1 polymer ?
#
loop_
_entity_poly.entity_id
_entity_poly.type
_entity_poly.pdbx_seq_one_letter_code
_entity_poly.pdbx_strand_id
1 'polypeptide(L)' 'MQTPLKIAVVGSGLVGSLLAIYLKKAGHTVHVYDRSPDIRKINFSVRSI' A
#
# COMPACT_ATOMS: atom_id res chain seq x y z
N MET A 1 1.97 -22.59 -8.33
CA MET A 1 1.39 -21.25 -8.54
C MET A 1 0.23 -21.08 -7.57
N GLN A 2 0.11 -19.93 -6.90
CA GLN A 2 -1.03 -19.65 -6.02
C GLN A 2 -2.29 -19.38 -6.85
N THR A 3 -3.46 -19.71 -6.30
CA THR A 3 -4.73 -19.38 -6.92
C THR A 3 -4.93 -17.86 -6.86
N PRO A 4 -5.25 -17.19 -7.98
CA PRO A 4 -5.51 -15.76 -7.97
C PRO A 4 -6.67 -15.42 -7.03
N LEU A 5 -6.45 -14.47 -6.13
CA LEU A 5 -7.43 -13.99 -5.15
C LEU A 5 -7.56 -12.48 -5.24
N LYS A 6 -8.69 -11.97 -4.77
CA LYS A 6 -8.91 -10.54 -4.54
C LYS A 6 -8.64 -10.25 -3.07
N ILE A 7 -7.61 -9.45 -2.79
CA ILE A 7 -7.12 -9.19 -1.45
C ILE A 7 -7.19 -7.69 -1.16
N ALA A 8 -7.74 -7.32 -0.01
CA ALA A 8 -7.70 -5.97 0.51
C ALA A 8 -6.65 -5.87 1.63
N VAL A 9 -5.70 -4.96 1.51
CA VAL A 9 -4.71 -4.64 2.54
C VAL A 9 -5.11 -3.31 3.18
N VAL A 10 -5.31 -3.31 4.50
CA VAL A 10 -5.61 -2.09 5.26
C VAL A 10 -4.33 -1.56 5.89
N GLY A 11 -3.92 -0.36 5.49
CA GLY A 11 -2.67 0.31 5.86
C GLY A 11 -1.64 0.30 4.72
N SER A 12 -1.24 1.50 4.26
CA SER A 12 -0.19 1.75 3.28
C SER A 12 1.15 2.14 3.93
N GLY A 13 1.38 1.74 5.18
CA GLY A 13 2.68 1.89 5.83
C GLY A 13 3.78 1.06 5.16
N LEU A 14 4.98 1.05 5.76
CA LEU A 14 6.15 0.34 5.21
C LEU A 14 5.86 -1.15 4.97
N VAL A 15 5.27 -1.82 5.96
CA VAL A 15 4.97 -3.27 5.91
C VAL A 15 3.80 -3.56 4.96
N GLY A 16 2.72 -2.78 5.04
CA GLY A 16 1.52 -2.98 4.21
C GLY A 16 1.80 -2.80 2.73
N SER A 17 2.61 -1.80 2.38
CA SER A 17 3.06 -1.56 1.01
C SER A 17 3.94 -2.70 0.48
N LEU A 18 4.89 -3.18 1.30
CA LEU A 18 5.76 -4.30 0.92
C LEU A 18 4.95 -5.58 0.69
N LEU A 19 4.04 -5.91 1.60
CA LEU A 19 3.15 -7.06 1.49
C LEU A 19 2.30 -7.00 0.21
N ALA A 20 1.70 -5.85 -0.07
CA ALA A 20 0.88 -5.66 -1.27
C ALA A 20 1.68 -5.90 -2.56
N ILE A 21 2.95 -5.47 -2.61
CA ILE A 21 3.85 -5.73 -3.74
C ILE A 21 4.10 -7.23 -3.91
N TYR A 22 4.39 -7.95 -2.83
CA TYR A 22 4.64 -9.39 -2.91
C TYR A 22 3.39 -10.17 -3.32
N LEU A 23 2.22 -9.84 -2.79
CA LEU A 23 0.95 -10.45 -3.18
C LEU A 23 0.62 -10.18 -4.65
N LYS A 24 0.89 -8.97 -5.15
CA LYS A 24 0.73 -8.66 -6.57
C LYS A 24 1.70 -9.45 -7.45
N LYS A 25 2.97 -9.58 -7.04
CA LYS A 25 3.99 -10.40 -7.72
C LYS A 25 3.62 -11.88 -7.74
N ALA A 26 2.95 -12.38 -6.71
CA ALA A 26 2.45 -13.75 -6.64
C ALA A 26 1.22 -14.02 -7.53
N GLY A 27 0.67 -12.99 -8.20
CA GLY A 27 -0.44 -13.12 -9.14
C GLY A 27 -1.81 -12.77 -8.57
N HIS A 28 -1.89 -12.18 -7.37
CA HIS A 28 -3.15 -11.74 -6.78
C HIS A 28 -3.56 -10.34 -7.25
N THR A 29 -4.87 -10.08 -7.20
CA THR A 29 -5.42 -8.73 -7.35
C THR A 29 -5.47 -8.09 -5.96
N VAL A 30 -4.70 -7.04 -5.74
CA VAL A 30 -4.54 -6.44 -4.42
C VAL A 30 -5.01 -4.99 -4.45
N HIS A 31 -5.86 -4.62 -3.50
CA HIS A 31 -6.27 -3.24 -3.24
C HIS A 31 -5.74 -2.80 -1.88
N VAL A 32 -5.08 -1.65 -1.81
CA VAL A 32 -4.55 -1.09 -0.56
C VAL A 32 -5.42 0.09 -0.15
N TYR A 33 -5.89 0.08 1.09
CA TYR A 33 -6.69 1.15 1.66
C TYR A 33 -5.93 1.74 2.84
N ASP A 34 -5.72 3.04 2.85
CA ASP A 34 -5.17 3.76 4.00
C ASP A 34 -6.17 4.85 4.42
N ARG A 35 -6.19 5.18 5.71
CA ARG A 35 -6.98 6.29 6.23
C ARG A 35 -6.38 7.64 5.82
N SER A 36 -5.06 7.69 5.72
CA SER A 36 -4.30 8.90 5.45
C SER A 36 -4.40 9.26 3.97
N PRO A 37 -4.39 10.57 3.64
CA PRO A 37 -4.27 10.99 2.26
C PRO A 37 -2.91 10.54 1.67
N ASP A 38 -2.85 10.41 0.35
CA ASP A 38 -1.61 10.03 -0.35
C ASP A 38 -0.49 11.01 -0.02
N ILE A 39 0.46 10.55 0.79
CA ILE A 39 1.59 11.36 1.27
C ILE A 39 2.41 11.99 0.14
N ARG A 40 2.40 11.41 -1.07
CA ARG A 40 3.13 11.95 -2.23
C ARG A 40 2.46 13.19 -2.82
N LYS A 41 1.19 13.42 -2.49
CA LYS A 41 0.40 14.59 -2.93
C LYS A 41 0.27 15.64 -1.83
N ILE A 42 0.73 15.34 -0.63
CA ILE A 42 0.74 16.29 0.48
C ILE A 42 1.94 17.21 0.29
N ASN A 43 1.69 18.52 0.22
CA ASN A 43 2.77 19.49 0.30
C ASN A 43 3.23 19.55 1.75
N PHE A 44 4.33 18.88 2.07
CA PHE A 44 4.97 19.02 3.36
C PHE A 44 5.56 20.43 3.43
N SER A 45 4.82 21.37 4.02
CA SER A 45 5.40 22.64 4.44
C SER A 45 6.38 22.32 5.56
N VAL A 46 7.65 22.12 5.21
CA VAL A 46 8.73 21.92 6.14
C VAL A 46 8.70 23.09 7.14
N ARG A 47 8.22 22.85 8.37
CA ARG A 47 8.78 23.57 9.50
C ARG A 47 10.05 22.82 9.82
N SER A 48 11.17 23.49 9.58
CA SER A 48 12.51 23.01 9.89
C SER A 48 12.52 22.35 11.26
N ILE A 49 13.17 21.19 11.35
CA ILE A 49 13.81 20.77 12.60
C ILE A 49 15.01 21.69 12.81
#